data_AF-A0A7S3XT32-F1
#
_entry.id   AF-A0A7S3XT32-F1
#
_cell.length_a   1.000
_cell.length_b   1.000
_cell.length_c   1.000
_cell.angle_alpha   90.00
_cell.angle_beta   90.00
_cell.angle_gamma   90.00
#
_symmetry.space_group_name_H-M   'P 1'
#
loop_
_entity.id
_entity.type
_entity.pdbx_description
1 polymer ?
#
loop_
_entity_poly.entity_id
_entity_poly.type
_entity_poly.pdbx_seq_one_letter_code
_entity_poly.pdbx_strand_id
1 'polypeptide(L)'
;ARAAARAVEQARGGGGEAAAEPACILHRLLRLYAAPQRSYALSRAVDPRGTTPDPLDYRNAWHFLTILQKLRLFPGEGPDGAAAEDALLGQVTDAIVFQLLGAGLWEWACYALAHLPDDARRTLLVRNLLDRHAHGASEPPEEYEARCAFAAGDLKLPRAWCAEARARFLQAHAPHAPRAAAACWLRAGAP
;
A
#
# COMPACT_ATOMS: atom_id res chain seq x y z
N ALA A 1 0.26 -13.77 -23.89
CA ALA A 1 0.70 -14.60 -22.73
C ALA A 1 2.18 -14.99 -22.80
N ARG A 2 2.63 -15.76 -23.81
CA ARG A 2 4.04 -16.21 -23.92
C ARG A 2 5.09 -15.09 -24.10
N ALA A 3 4.71 -13.96 -24.69
CA ALA A 3 5.60 -12.80 -24.85
C ALA A 3 5.85 -12.04 -23.53
N ALA A 4 4.83 -11.89 -22.68
CA ALA A 4 4.96 -11.28 -21.36
C ALA A 4 5.78 -12.14 -20.39
N ALA A 5 5.63 -13.47 -20.47
CA ALA A 5 6.45 -14.41 -19.73
C ALA A 5 7.94 -14.30 -20.13
N ARG A 6 8.23 -14.18 -21.43
CA ARG A 6 9.62 -13.99 -21.92
C ARG A 6 10.23 -12.65 -21.52
N ALA A 7 9.46 -11.58 -21.37
CA ALA A 7 9.96 -10.30 -20.85
C ALA A 7 10.34 -10.41 -19.37
N VAL A 8 9.56 -11.15 -18.57
CA VAL A 8 9.87 -11.44 -17.16
C VAL A 8 11.08 -12.37 -17.03
N GLU A 9 11.26 -13.30 -17.97
CA GLU A 9 12.39 -14.22 -18.02
C GLU A 9 13.68 -13.55 -18.51
N GLN A 10 13.59 -12.61 -19.47
CA GLN A 10 14.71 -11.78 -19.90
C GLN A 10 15.14 -10.77 -18.81
N ALA A 11 14.22 -10.29 -17.98
CA ALA A 11 14.56 -9.52 -16.78
C ALA A 11 15.31 -10.35 -15.72
N ARG A 12 15.19 -11.69 -15.77
CA ARG A 12 15.89 -12.64 -14.89
C ARG A 12 17.19 -13.20 -15.47
N GLY A 13 17.44 -13.02 -16.77
CA GLY A 13 18.50 -13.69 -17.53
C GLY A 13 19.83 -12.93 -17.67
N GLY A 14 20.11 -11.94 -16.84
CA GLY A 14 21.40 -11.22 -16.81
C GLY A 14 22.39 -11.85 -15.83
N GLY A 15 22.80 -13.10 -16.10
CA GLY A 15 23.81 -13.83 -15.31
C GLY A 15 25.23 -13.32 -15.59
N GLY A 16 25.60 -12.22 -14.94
CA GLY A 16 26.99 -11.82 -14.75
C GLY A 16 27.30 -11.88 -13.26
N GLU A 17 28.27 -12.70 -12.90
CA GLU A 17 28.91 -12.90 -11.58
C GLU A 17 28.74 -11.71 -10.61
N ALA A 18 27.64 -11.69 -9.86
CA ALA A 18 27.38 -10.61 -8.90
C ALA A 18 28.03 -11.00 -7.58
N ALA A 19 29.27 -10.54 -7.37
CA ALA A 19 29.77 -10.25 -6.04
C ALA A 19 28.59 -9.68 -5.22
N ALA A 20 28.35 -10.23 -4.02
CA ALA A 20 27.24 -9.84 -3.17
C ALA A 20 27.01 -8.32 -3.30
N GLU A 21 25.80 -7.87 -3.62
CA GLU A 21 25.48 -6.43 -3.61
C GLU A 21 24.98 -6.02 -2.20
N PRO A 22 25.78 -5.99 -1.11
CA PRO A 22 25.41 -5.23 0.07
C PRO A 22 25.96 -3.83 -0.13
N ALA A 23 25.28 -3.09 -0.98
CA ALA A 23 25.37 -1.65 -0.92
C ALA A 23 24.07 -1.19 -0.30
N CYS A 24 24.16 -0.58 0.89
CA CYS A 24 23.00 -0.02 1.58
C CYS A 24 22.22 0.89 0.62
N ILE A 25 20.95 1.15 0.94
CA ILE A 25 20.07 1.94 0.07
C ILE A 25 20.68 3.27 -0.39
N LEU A 26 21.48 3.94 0.44
CA LEU A 26 22.17 5.17 0.06
C LEU A 26 23.07 4.97 -1.17
N HIS A 27 23.86 3.90 -1.18
CA HIS A 27 24.69 3.58 -2.34
C HIS A 27 23.84 3.23 -3.57
N ARG A 28 22.74 2.50 -3.39
CA ARG A 28 21.83 2.17 -4.51
C ARG A 28 21.15 3.40 -5.10
N LEU A 29 20.74 4.35 -4.25
CA LEU A 29 20.20 5.64 -4.68
C LEU A 29 21.27 6.50 -5.37
N LEU A 30 22.51 6.51 -4.88
CA LEU A 30 23.63 7.17 -5.55
C LEU A 30 23.93 6.54 -6.91
N ARG A 31 23.87 5.20 -7.01
CA ARG A 31 23.99 4.50 -8.31
C ARG A 31 22.84 4.84 -9.25
N LEU A 32 21.61 4.90 -8.75
CA LEU A 32 20.44 5.35 -9.52
C LEU A 32 20.65 6.77 -10.07
N TYR A 33 21.19 7.67 -9.24
CA TYR A 33 21.49 9.04 -9.64
C TYR A 33 22.64 9.17 -10.65
N ALA A 34 23.71 8.42 -10.45
CA ALA A 34 24.90 8.47 -11.29
C ALA A 34 24.79 7.66 -12.58
N ALA A 35 23.79 6.77 -12.70
CA ALA A 35 23.67 5.82 -13.80
C ALA A 35 23.45 6.53 -15.15
N PRO A 36 24.37 6.38 -16.12
CA PRO A 36 24.16 6.85 -17.48
C PRO A 36 22.96 6.13 -18.11
N GLN A 37 22.14 6.86 -18.85
CA GLN A 37 20.97 6.37 -19.58
C GLN A 37 20.06 5.42 -18.77
N ARG A 38 19.94 5.63 -17.45
CA ARG A 38 19.12 4.79 -16.55
C ARG A 38 19.42 3.28 -16.64
N SER A 39 20.69 2.92 -16.84
CA SER A 39 21.15 1.52 -16.77
C SER A 39 20.88 0.85 -15.41
N TYR A 40 20.54 1.64 -14.38
CA TYR A 40 20.11 1.15 -13.08
C TYR A 40 18.62 1.46 -12.85
N ALA A 41 17.82 0.40 -12.67
CA ALA A 41 16.37 0.52 -12.50
C ALA A 41 15.97 0.97 -11.09
N LEU A 42 14.92 1.80 -10.98
CA LEU A 42 14.35 2.23 -9.70
C LEU A 42 13.94 1.03 -8.83
N SER A 43 13.37 -0.02 -9.43
CA SER A 43 13.00 -1.26 -8.74
C SER A 43 14.17 -1.96 -8.06
N ARG A 44 15.39 -1.86 -8.61
CA ARG A 44 16.60 -2.38 -7.96
C ARG A 44 17.06 -1.48 -6.81
N ALA A 45 16.85 -0.18 -6.92
CA ALA A 45 17.24 0.79 -5.90
C ALA A 45 16.43 0.62 -4.60
N VAL A 46 15.11 0.40 -4.74
CA VAL A 46 14.18 0.24 -3.62
C VAL A 46 13.98 -1.22 -3.18
N ASP A 47 14.80 -2.15 -3.67
CA ASP A 47 14.71 -3.55 -3.28
C ASP A 47 15.02 -3.72 -1.77
N PRO A 48 14.16 -4.43 -1.01
CA PRO A 48 14.26 -4.53 0.45
C PRO A 48 15.60 -5.08 0.94
N ARG A 49 16.26 -5.93 0.14
CA ARG A 49 17.59 -6.51 0.42
C ARG A 49 18.69 -5.46 0.57
N GLY A 50 18.46 -4.22 0.09
CA GLY A 50 19.39 -3.10 0.24
C GLY A 50 19.11 -2.23 1.46
N THR A 51 17.98 -2.43 2.13
CA THR A 51 17.53 -1.57 3.24
C THR A 51 17.56 -2.26 4.60
N THR A 52 17.38 -3.58 4.62
CA THR A 52 17.16 -4.36 5.83
C THR A 52 17.73 -5.77 5.62
N PRO A 53 18.21 -6.44 6.68
CA PRO A 53 18.65 -7.82 6.61
C PRO A 53 17.52 -8.78 6.20
N ASP A 54 16.26 -8.42 6.48
CA ASP A 54 15.10 -9.24 6.13
C ASP A 54 14.62 -8.92 4.70
N PRO A 55 14.80 -9.83 3.72
CA PRO A 55 14.36 -9.60 2.34
C PRO A 55 12.84 -9.44 2.19
N LEU A 56 12.06 -9.75 3.23
CA LEU A 56 10.62 -9.57 3.24
C LEU A 56 10.19 -8.25 3.87
N ASP A 57 11.07 -7.46 4.47
CA ASP A 57 10.71 -6.18 5.08
C ASP A 57 10.65 -5.04 4.05
N TYR A 58 9.43 -4.73 3.60
CA TYR A 58 9.15 -3.71 2.59
C TYR A 58 8.88 -2.32 3.18
N ARG A 59 9.00 -2.11 4.50
CA ARG A 59 8.70 -0.80 5.11
C ARG A 59 9.52 0.33 4.50
N ASN A 60 10.84 0.15 4.47
CA ASN A 60 11.75 1.15 3.93
C ASN A 60 11.54 1.31 2.41
N ALA A 61 11.47 0.19 1.68
CA ALA A 61 11.19 0.19 0.25
C ALA A 61 9.95 1.03 -0.11
N TRP A 62 8.86 0.86 0.63
CA TRP A 62 7.61 1.59 0.43
C TRP A 62 7.75 3.08 0.70
N HIS A 63 8.37 3.47 1.82
CA HIS A 63 8.59 4.88 2.16
C HIS A 63 9.46 5.59 1.11
N PHE A 64 10.59 5.00 0.73
CA PHE A 64 11.47 5.59 -0.28
C PHE A 64 10.77 5.73 -1.62
N LEU A 65 10.09 4.68 -2.09
CA LEU A 65 9.39 4.73 -3.36
C LEU A 65 8.30 5.81 -3.38
N THR A 66 7.53 5.92 -2.29
CA THR A 66 6.47 6.93 -2.14
C THR A 66 7.06 8.34 -2.17
N ILE A 67 8.15 8.59 -1.44
CA ILE A 67 8.82 9.91 -1.43
C ILE A 67 9.37 10.25 -2.81
N LEU A 68 10.08 9.31 -3.45
CA LEU A 68 10.66 9.52 -4.78
C LEU A 68 9.57 9.85 -5.82
N GLN A 69 8.45 9.13 -5.80
CA GLN A 69 7.32 9.41 -6.70
C GLN A 69 6.65 10.76 -6.42
N LYS A 70 6.41 11.13 -5.16
CA LYS A 70 5.78 12.42 -4.81
C LYS A 70 6.67 13.61 -5.15
N LEU A 71 7.98 13.46 -5.01
CA LEU A 71 8.97 14.47 -5.40
C LEU A 71 9.27 14.44 -6.91
N ARG A 72 8.68 13.50 -7.67
CA ARG A 72 8.94 13.28 -9.11
C ARG A 72 10.43 13.11 -9.39
N LEU A 73 11.12 12.41 -8.48
CA LEU A 73 12.52 12.04 -8.64
C LEU A 73 12.59 10.75 -9.46
N PHE A 74 13.47 10.73 -10.45
CA PHE A 74 13.66 9.61 -11.38
C PHE A 74 12.41 9.22 -12.18
N PRO A 75 11.61 10.16 -12.73
CA PRO A 75 10.34 9.82 -13.38
C PRO A 75 10.55 8.89 -14.58
N GLY A 76 9.65 7.93 -14.75
CA GLY A 76 9.65 7.02 -15.89
C GLY A 76 9.50 7.80 -17.19
N GLU A 77 10.25 7.42 -18.21
CA GLU A 77 10.19 8.08 -19.51
C GLU A 77 8.98 7.56 -20.31
N GLY A 78 8.17 8.50 -20.79
CA GLY A 78 6.97 8.19 -21.56
C GLY A 78 5.85 7.52 -20.75
N PRO A 79 4.75 7.14 -21.43
CA PRO A 79 3.59 6.52 -20.80
C PRO A 79 3.94 5.17 -20.12
N ASP A 80 4.82 4.39 -20.76
CA ASP A 80 5.22 3.07 -20.27
C ASP A 80 6.05 3.16 -18.98
N GLY A 81 6.90 4.18 -18.86
CA GLY A 81 7.69 4.42 -17.66
C GLY A 81 6.83 4.78 -16.45
N ALA A 82 5.86 5.68 -16.62
CA ALA A 82 4.92 6.05 -15.56
C ALA A 82 4.07 4.85 -15.11
N ALA A 83 3.57 4.06 -16.06
CA ALA A 83 2.83 2.84 -15.76
C ALA A 83 3.68 1.80 -15.00
N ALA A 84 4.96 1.67 -15.34
CA ALA A 84 5.88 0.77 -14.64
C ALA A 84 6.14 1.21 -13.19
N GLU A 85 6.26 2.52 -12.94
CA GLU A 85 6.38 3.08 -11.59
C GLU A 85 5.13 2.84 -10.75
N ASP A 86 3.95 3.08 -11.31
CA ASP A 86 2.67 2.84 -10.64
C ASP A 86 2.49 1.34 -10.32
N ALA A 87 2.90 0.46 -11.24
CA ALA A 87 2.90 -0.98 -11.01
C ALA A 87 3.87 -1.39 -9.90
N LEU A 88 5.07 -0.80 -9.86
CA LEU A 88 6.05 -1.04 -8.80
C LEU A 88 5.52 -0.58 -7.43
N LEU A 89 4.93 0.62 -7.35
CA LEU A 89 4.30 1.09 -6.12
C LEU A 89 3.17 0.17 -5.69
N GLY A 90 2.34 -0.30 -6.63
CA GLY A 90 1.29 -1.27 -6.34
C GLY A 90 1.83 -2.54 -5.69
N GLN A 91 2.88 -3.14 -6.27
CA GLN A 91 3.49 -4.37 -5.73
C GLN A 91 4.08 -4.17 -4.33
N VAL A 92 4.81 -3.07 -4.11
CA VAL A 92 5.41 -2.75 -2.81
C VAL A 92 4.32 -2.41 -1.79
N THR A 93 3.24 -1.74 -2.21
CA THR A 93 2.08 -1.43 -1.38
C THR A 93 1.36 -2.72 -0.94
N ASP A 94 1.13 -3.66 -1.86
CA ASP A 94 0.50 -4.95 -1.52
C ASP A 94 1.34 -5.72 -0.49
N ALA A 95 2.67 -5.69 -0.62
CA ALA A 95 3.58 -6.32 0.34
C ALA A 95 3.52 -5.67 1.74
N ILE A 96 3.64 -4.34 1.83
CA ILE A 96 3.58 -3.67 3.14
C ILE A 96 2.19 -3.77 3.78
N VAL A 97 1.12 -3.75 2.98
CA VAL A 97 -0.25 -3.98 3.46
C VAL A 97 -0.35 -5.36 4.10
N PHE A 98 0.16 -6.42 3.44
CA PHE A 98 0.16 -7.76 4.01
C PHE A 98 0.88 -7.80 5.37
N GLN A 99 2.04 -7.14 5.49
CA GLN A 99 2.80 -7.08 6.75
C GLN A 99 2.04 -6.34 7.86
N LEU A 100 1.43 -5.21 7.53
CA LEU A 100 0.64 -4.41 8.48
C LEU A 100 -0.59 -5.18 8.96
N LEU A 101 -1.27 -5.91 8.07
CA LEU A 101 -2.39 -6.76 8.45
C LEU A 101 -1.95 -7.93 9.34
N GLY A 102 -0.81 -8.55 9.04
CA GLY A 102 -0.22 -9.58 9.90
C GLY A 102 0.15 -9.07 11.30
N ALA A 103 0.49 -7.80 11.42
CA ALA A 103 0.75 -7.12 12.70
C ALA A 103 -0.52 -6.59 13.38
N GLY A 104 -1.71 -6.77 12.79
CA GLY A 104 -2.97 -6.24 13.31
C GLY A 104 -3.16 -4.72 13.11
N LEU A 105 -2.32 -4.06 12.32
CA LEU A 105 -2.27 -2.62 12.09
C LEU A 105 -3.06 -2.20 10.82
N TRP A 106 -4.36 -2.49 10.77
CA TRP A 106 -5.18 -2.26 9.57
C TRP A 106 -5.39 -0.78 9.23
N GLU A 107 -5.36 0.14 10.20
CA GLU A 107 -5.44 1.58 9.97
C GLU A 107 -4.21 2.08 9.19
N TRP A 108 -3.04 1.53 9.48
CA TRP A 108 -1.82 1.80 8.74
C TRP A 108 -1.83 1.14 7.36
N ALA A 109 -2.46 -0.03 7.22
CA ALA A 109 -2.68 -0.62 5.91
C ALA A 109 -3.61 0.25 5.04
N CYS A 110 -4.65 0.87 5.63
CA CYS A 110 -5.47 1.87 4.94
C CYS A 110 -4.63 3.08 4.51
N TYR A 111 -3.71 3.56 5.35
CA TYR A 111 -2.76 4.62 4.99
C TYR A 111 -1.87 4.22 3.81
N ALA A 112 -1.31 3.01 3.81
CA ALA A 112 -0.48 2.54 2.71
C ALA A 112 -1.27 2.49 1.38
N LEU A 113 -2.48 1.92 1.42
CA LEU A 113 -3.39 1.90 0.26
C LEU A 113 -3.77 3.30 -0.21
N ALA A 114 -3.87 4.28 0.70
CA ALA A 114 -4.19 5.65 0.38
C ALA A 114 -3.11 6.36 -0.49
N HIS A 115 -1.93 5.76 -0.63
CA HIS A 115 -0.86 6.29 -1.49
C HIS A 115 -0.90 5.76 -2.93
N LEU A 116 -1.80 4.81 -3.24
CA LEU A 116 -1.95 4.32 -4.60
C LEU A 116 -2.37 5.45 -5.56
N PRO A 117 -1.81 5.50 -6.78
CA PRO A 117 -2.03 6.59 -7.74
C PRO A 117 -3.43 6.55 -8.36
N ASP A 118 -4.00 5.36 -8.56
CA ASP A 118 -5.36 5.17 -9.09
C ASP A 118 -6.41 5.42 -8.00
N ASP A 119 -7.17 6.50 -8.16
CA ASP A 119 -8.24 6.94 -7.27
C ASP A 119 -9.36 5.91 -7.07
N ALA A 120 -9.77 5.25 -8.15
CA ALA A 120 -10.85 4.26 -8.10
C ALA A 120 -10.38 3.00 -7.37
N ARG A 121 -9.19 2.50 -7.73
CA ARG A 121 -8.57 1.34 -7.06
C ARG A 121 -8.29 1.65 -5.59
N ARG A 122 -7.74 2.82 -5.28
CA ARG A 122 -7.47 3.27 -3.90
C ARG A 122 -8.75 3.27 -3.06
N THR A 123 -9.81 3.92 -3.56
CA THR A 123 -11.09 4.01 -2.85
C THR A 123 -11.70 2.63 -2.62
N LEU A 124 -11.68 1.78 -3.64
CA LEU A 124 -12.19 0.41 -3.55
C LEU A 124 -11.43 -0.41 -2.49
N LEU A 125 -10.09 -0.39 -2.53
CA LEU A 125 -9.27 -1.20 -1.63
C LEU A 125 -9.38 -0.74 -0.17
N VAL A 126 -9.36 0.58 0.07
CA VAL A 126 -9.53 1.13 1.43
C VAL A 126 -10.92 0.78 1.97
N ARG A 127 -11.99 0.95 1.19
CA ARG A 127 -13.36 0.59 1.60
C ARG A 127 -13.49 -0.90 1.90
N ASN A 128 -12.97 -1.77 1.02
CA ASN A 128 -12.97 -3.22 1.24
C ASN A 128 -12.16 -3.63 2.48
N LEU A 129 -11.10 -2.90 2.80
CA LEU A 129 -10.33 -3.15 4.01
C LEU A 129 -11.13 -2.74 5.26
N LEU A 130 -11.75 -1.56 5.25
CA LEU A 130 -12.61 -1.10 6.34
C LEU A 130 -13.80 -2.05 6.56
N ASP A 131 -14.47 -2.51 5.50
CA ASP A 131 -15.58 -3.47 5.61
C ASP A 131 -15.12 -4.79 6.28
N ARG A 132 -13.91 -5.27 5.97
CA ARG A 132 -13.35 -6.47 6.59
C ARG A 132 -13.03 -6.28 8.07
N HIS A 133 -12.60 -5.09 8.48
CA HIS A 133 -12.28 -4.79 9.88
C HIS A 133 -13.44 -4.15 10.67
N ALA A 134 -14.59 -3.91 10.04
CA ALA A 134 -15.77 -3.32 10.66
C ALA A 134 -16.39 -4.16 11.77
N HIS A 135 -16.11 -5.46 11.78
CA HIS A 135 -16.65 -6.41 12.73
C HIS A 135 -16.26 -6.08 14.17
N GLY A 136 -15.06 -5.53 14.41
CA GLY A 136 -14.56 -5.23 15.75
C GLY A 136 -14.86 -6.35 16.76
N ALA A 137 -14.86 -7.61 16.33
CA ALA A 137 -15.18 -8.74 17.19
C ALA A 137 -13.92 -9.33 17.85
N SER A 138 -12.75 -9.02 17.30
CA SER A 138 -11.46 -9.32 17.91
C SER A 138 -10.96 -8.20 18.85
N GLU A 139 -11.59 -7.04 18.84
CA GLU A 139 -11.15 -5.82 19.54
C GLU A 139 -12.33 -5.18 20.28
N PRO A 140 -12.16 -4.56 21.45
CA PRO A 140 -13.22 -3.82 22.11
C PRO A 140 -13.82 -2.74 21.18
N PRO A 141 -15.13 -2.45 21.25
CA PRO A 141 -15.75 -1.41 20.43
C PRO A 141 -15.06 -0.05 20.51
N GLU A 142 -14.52 0.28 21.69
CA GLU A 142 -13.76 1.52 21.94
C GLU A 142 -12.47 1.60 21.13
N GLU A 143 -11.77 0.47 20.94
CA GLU A 143 -10.52 0.42 20.19
C GLU A 143 -10.76 0.62 18.69
N TYR A 144 -11.81 -0.01 18.15
CA TYR A 144 -12.24 0.23 16.78
C TYR A 144 -12.58 1.71 16.54
N GLU A 145 -13.34 2.32 17.45
CA GLU A 145 -13.70 3.74 17.35
C GLU A 145 -12.48 4.67 17.45
N ALA A 146 -11.53 4.37 18.33
CA ALA A 146 -10.28 5.11 18.45
C ALA A 146 -9.44 5.05 17.16
N ARG A 147 -9.33 3.86 16.56
CA ARG A 147 -8.60 3.67 15.29
C ARG A 147 -9.31 4.34 14.11
N CYS A 148 -10.64 4.31 14.08
CA CYS A 148 -11.41 5.09 13.11
C CYS A 148 -11.25 6.61 13.30
N ALA A 149 -11.16 7.09 14.55
CA ALA A 149 -10.92 8.49 14.85
C ALA A 149 -9.50 8.92 14.41
N PHE A 150 -8.49 8.09 14.67
CA PHE A 150 -7.13 8.27 14.16
C PHE A 150 -7.09 8.31 12.63
N ALA A 151 -7.73 7.34 11.97
CA ALA A 151 -7.80 7.26 10.52
C ALA A 151 -8.47 8.48 9.89
N ALA A 152 -9.52 9.02 10.51
CA ALA A 152 -10.18 10.23 10.04
C ALA A 152 -9.40 11.52 10.37
N GLY A 153 -8.81 11.59 11.56
CA GLY A 153 -8.10 12.76 12.07
C GLY A 153 -6.73 12.93 11.43
N ASP A 154 -5.88 11.93 11.53
CA ASP A 154 -4.46 12.02 11.15
C ASP A 154 -4.24 11.55 9.72
N LEU A 155 -4.86 10.43 9.33
CA LEU A 155 -4.71 9.85 7.99
C LEU A 155 -5.63 10.51 6.94
N LYS A 156 -6.52 11.41 7.38
CA LYS A 156 -7.48 12.16 6.55
C LYS A 156 -8.42 11.26 5.71
N LEU A 157 -8.69 10.04 6.18
CA LEU A 157 -9.69 9.19 5.54
C LEU A 157 -11.11 9.73 5.82
N PRO A 158 -12.06 9.62 4.88
CA PRO A 158 -13.41 10.06 5.12
C PRO A 158 -14.04 9.31 6.30
N ARG A 159 -14.41 10.04 7.35
CA ARG A 159 -15.07 9.47 8.55
C ARG A 159 -16.31 8.65 8.19
N ALA A 160 -17.00 9.06 7.13
CA ALA A 160 -18.13 8.36 6.56
C ALA A 160 -17.82 6.88 6.27
N TRP A 161 -16.65 6.57 5.72
CA TRP A 161 -16.33 5.20 5.28
C TRP A 161 -16.29 4.20 6.44
N CYS A 162 -15.77 4.61 7.60
CA CYS A 162 -15.76 3.77 8.79
C CYS A 162 -17.20 3.53 9.30
N ALA A 163 -18.03 4.57 9.30
CA ALA A 163 -19.42 4.49 9.72
C ALA A 163 -20.26 3.61 8.76
N GLU A 164 -20.07 3.76 7.45
CA GLU A 164 -20.70 2.91 6.44
C GLU A 164 -20.30 1.44 6.62
N ALA A 165 -19.01 1.17 6.81
CA ALA A 165 -18.49 -0.18 6.98
C ALA A 165 -19.09 -0.86 8.21
N ARG A 166 -19.16 -0.14 9.33
CA ARG A 166 -19.83 -0.61 10.55
C ARG A 166 -21.32 -0.86 10.32
N ALA A 167 -21.99 0.01 9.57
CA ALA A 167 -23.40 -0.15 9.27
C ALA A 167 -23.68 -1.41 8.43
N ARG A 168 -22.89 -1.66 7.37
CA ARG A 168 -22.97 -2.89 6.55
C ARG A 168 -22.71 -4.14 7.39
N PHE A 169 -21.70 -4.10 8.26
CA PHE A 169 -21.41 -5.21 9.15
C PHE A 169 -22.59 -5.57 10.06
N LEU A 170 -23.16 -4.56 10.75
CA LEU A 170 -24.30 -4.75 11.66
C LEU A 170 -25.55 -5.25 10.92
N GLN A 171 -25.79 -4.78 9.70
CA GLN A 171 -26.91 -5.28 8.88
C GLN A 171 -26.76 -6.77 8.55
N ALA A 172 -25.55 -7.21 8.22
CA ALA A 172 -25.29 -8.60 7.84
C ALA A 172 -25.25 -9.56 9.05
N HIS A 173 -24.70 -9.12 10.19
CA HIS A 173 -24.38 -10.02 11.31
C HIS A 173 -25.22 -9.79 12.57
N ALA A 174 -25.92 -8.66 12.68
CA ALA A 174 -26.79 -8.33 13.82
C ALA A 174 -28.18 -7.86 13.36
N PRO A 175 -28.94 -8.69 12.62
CA PRO A 175 -30.24 -8.30 12.07
C PRO A 175 -31.28 -7.98 13.16
N HIS A 176 -31.07 -8.45 14.39
CA HIS A 176 -31.90 -8.16 15.55
C HIS A 176 -31.70 -6.74 16.13
N ALA A 177 -30.69 -5.99 15.68
CA ALA A 177 -30.36 -4.64 16.17
C ALA A 177 -30.39 -3.56 15.06
N PRO A 178 -31.51 -3.38 14.34
CA PRO A 178 -31.59 -2.48 13.18
C PRO A 178 -31.33 -1.01 13.55
N ARG A 179 -31.65 -0.60 14.78
CA ARG A 179 -31.39 0.76 15.28
C ARG A 179 -29.90 1.11 15.34
N ALA A 180 -29.05 0.13 15.67
CA ALA A 180 -27.61 0.34 15.74
C ALA A 180 -27.01 0.55 14.34
N ALA A 181 -27.47 -0.23 13.36
CA ALA A 181 -27.10 -0.04 11.96
C ALA A 181 -27.57 1.32 11.42
N ALA A 182 -28.82 1.70 11.70
CA ALA A 182 -29.37 3.01 11.29
C ALA A 182 -28.57 4.18 11.88
N ALA A 183 -28.19 4.11 13.16
CA ALA A 183 -27.34 5.13 13.78
C ALA A 183 -25.97 5.27 13.09
N CYS A 184 -25.38 4.15 12.63
CA CYS A 184 -24.14 4.19 11.86
C CYS A 184 -24.32 4.86 10.49
N TRP A 185 -25.43 4.58 9.79
CA TRP A 185 -25.76 5.25 8.53
C TRP A 185 -25.95 6.75 8.68
N LEU A 186 -26.61 7.21 9.74
CA LEU A 186 -26.76 8.63 10.04
C LEU A 186 -25.40 9.32 10.26
N ARG A 187 -24.47 8.66 10.97
CA ARG A 187 -23.10 9.16 11.16
C ARG A 187 -22.29 9.18 9.88
N ALA A 188 -22.59 8.29 8.93
CA ALA A 188 -21.91 8.25 7.64
C ALA A 188 -22.27 9.43 6.73
N GLY A 189 -23.32 10.19 7.06
CA GLY A 189 -23.83 11.23 6.17
C GLY A 189 -24.35 10.66 4.85
N ALA A 190 -24.79 9.39 4.84
CA ALA A 190 -25.62 8.90 3.75
C ALA A 190 -26.88 9.79 3.66
N PRO A 191 -27.42 10.03 2.44
CA PRO A 191 -28.51 10.97 2.21
C PRO A 191 -29.73 10.71 3.10
#